data_AF-M1DQI5-F1
#
_entry.id   AF-M1DQI5-F1
#
_cell.length_a   1.000
_cell.length_b   1.000
_cell.length_c   1.000
_cell.angle_alpha   90.00
_cell.angle_beta   90.00
_cell.angle_gamma   90.00
#
_symmetry.space_group_name_H-M   'P 1'
#
loop_
_entity.id
_entity.type
_entity.pdbx_description
1 polymer ?
#
loop_
_entity_poly.entity_id
_entity_poly.type
_entity_poly.pdbx_seq_one_letter_code
_entity_poly.pdbx_strand_id
1 'polypeptide(L)'
;MVGAGPSGIAVSACLNKLDIKNVVLEKEDCCAYLWKKKTYDRLHLHLSKEFCSLPFMPHATSSPKYLPKIEFIQYLDGYVEHFNIKPKFQNCVELAFYNNDKKKWNVKSRHVASGEMEWYACDFLILSTQKNNEGYIPKVVGIENFNGEIIHSSDYKFGEKYKDKKVLVVGLGNSGMEIAFDLSNYGCHTSIVVRSPIHVLTREMVHIGMVLLKYLPLSLVDIVIVKIAKFKFGNLAEFGIPQPEKGPFSVKISKGTSPVIDVGAIVKIKLEEIKHYSSIFFDDGTLMNKFPNHWKGENGIYYAGFSKKGIAGISIDSITIVDDIKAVRGDKI
;
A
#
# COMPACT_ATOMS: atom_id res chain seq x y z
N MET A 1 1.20 -12.68 -23.21
CA MET A 1 1.24 -12.10 -21.86
C MET A 1 1.04 -10.61 -21.96
N VAL A 2 0.29 -10.02 -21.03
CA VAL A 2 0.02 -8.57 -20.98
C VAL A 2 0.68 -7.99 -19.73
N GLY A 3 1.76 -7.23 -19.93
CA GLY A 3 2.60 -6.61 -18.91
C GLY A 3 3.94 -7.34 -18.69
N ALA A 4 5.04 -6.58 -18.66
CA ALA A 4 6.41 -7.00 -18.41
C ALA A 4 6.91 -6.58 -17.00
N GLY A 5 6.00 -6.55 -16.03
CA GLY A 5 6.37 -6.52 -14.61
C GLY A 5 6.94 -7.87 -14.11
N PRO A 6 7.36 -7.96 -12.84
CA PRO A 6 7.96 -9.19 -12.28
C PRO A 6 7.17 -10.48 -12.55
N SER A 7 5.83 -10.41 -12.48
CA SER A 7 4.96 -11.55 -12.77
C SER A 7 5.01 -11.98 -14.24
N GLY A 8 5.00 -11.02 -15.18
CA GLY A 8 5.01 -11.31 -16.61
C GLY A 8 6.33 -11.91 -17.07
N ILE A 9 7.46 -11.32 -16.63
CA ILE A 9 8.79 -11.84 -16.97
C ILE A 9 9.05 -13.22 -16.34
N ALA A 10 8.57 -13.46 -15.11
CA ALA A 10 8.69 -14.77 -14.46
C ALA A 10 7.95 -15.86 -15.25
N VAL A 11 6.72 -15.59 -15.68
CA VAL A 11 5.96 -16.54 -16.50
C VAL A 11 6.63 -16.76 -17.85
N SER A 12 7.14 -15.70 -18.50
CA SER A 12 7.88 -15.82 -19.76
C SER A 12 9.11 -16.72 -19.62
N ALA A 13 9.90 -16.56 -18.55
CA ALA A 13 11.05 -17.43 -18.27
C ALA A 13 10.63 -18.90 -18.07
N CYS A 14 9.56 -19.17 -17.33
CA CYS A 14 9.01 -20.52 -17.17
C CYS A 14 8.59 -21.14 -18.50
N LEU A 15 7.93 -20.38 -19.37
CA LEU A 15 7.52 -20.84 -20.70
C LEU A 15 8.74 -21.09 -21.60
N ASN A 16 9.75 -20.20 -21.56
CA ASN A 16 11.00 -20.37 -22.30
C ASN A 16 11.76 -21.63 -21.88
N LYS A 17 11.77 -21.97 -20.57
CA LYS A 17 12.37 -23.23 -20.07
C LYS A 17 11.68 -24.50 -20.56
N LEU A 18 10.43 -24.40 -21.01
CA LEU A 18 9.65 -25.48 -21.58
C LEU A 18 9.57 -25.40 -23.12
N ASP A 19 10.36 -24.53 -23.75
CA ASP A 19 10.34 -24.26 -25.20
C ASP A 19 8.95 -23.85 -25.74
N ILE A 20 8.11 -23.26 -24.89
CA ILE A 20 6.78 -22.77 -25.26
C ILE A 20 6.90 -21.34 -25.80
N LYS A 21 6.59 -21.17 -27.10
CA LYS A 21 6.58 -19.87 -27.77
C LYS A 21 5.62 -18.90 -27.06
N ASN A 22 6.11 -17.69 -26.78
CA ASN A 22 5.33 -16.68 -26.11
C ASN A 22 5.69 -15.27 -26.56
N VAL A 23 4.74 -14.34 -26.39
CA VAL A 23 4.90 -12.90 -26.64
C VAL A 23 4.51 -12.15 -25.38
N VAL A 24 5.36 -11.21 -24.96
CA VAL A 24 5.10 -10.27 -23.87
C VAL A 24 4.84 -8.90 -24.48
N LEU A 25 3.65 -8.34 -24.22
CA LEU A 25 3.30 -6.98 -24.62
C LEU A 25 3.36 -6.08 -23.38
N GLU A 26 4.11 -4.98 -23.46
CA GLU A 26 4.26 -4.00 -22.39
C GLU A 26 3.87 -2.61 -22.91
N LYS A 27 2.99 -1.93 -22.20
CA LYS A 27 2.51 -0.59 -22.54
C LYS A 27 3.62 0.45 -22.41
N GLU A 28 4.48 0.27 -21.42
CA GLU A 28 5.56 1.20 -21.09
C GLU A 28 6.83 0.95 -21.91
N ASP A 29 7.84 1.81 -21.73
CA ASP A 29 9.11 1.80 -22.45
C ASP A 29 10.15 0.81 -21.90
N CYS A 30 9.87 0.15 -20.77
CA CYS A 30 10.80 -0.76 -20.11
C CYS A 30 10.13 -1.83 -19.25
N CYS A 31 10.87 -2.91 -18.97
CA CYS A 31 10.47 -3.92 -18.00
C CYS A 31 10.36 -3.32 -16.59
N ALA A 32 9.44 -3.86 -15.78
CA ALA A 32 9.26 -3.45 -14.39
C ALA A 32 9.14 -1.92 -14.21
N TYR A 33 8.49 -1.24 -15.14
CA TYR A 33 8.34 0.22 -15.18
C TYR A 33 7.95 0.84 -13.82
N LEU A 34 7.01 0.23 -13.10
CA LEU A 34 6.60 0.69 -11.77
C LEU A 34 7.81 0.83 -10.82
N TRP A 35 8.66 -0.19 -10.77
CA TRP A 35 9.88 -0.20 -9.95
C TRP A 35 10.88 0.85 -10.42
N LYS A 36 11.09 0.96 -11.74
CA LYS A 36 12.10 1.88 -12.29
C LYS A 36 11.68 3.35 -12.19
N LYS A 37 10.39 3.66 -12.42
CA LYS A 37 9.92 5.03 -12.67
C LYS A 37 8.91 5.54 -11.64
N LYS A 38 8.18 4.69 -10.93
CA LYS A 38 7.04 5.08 -10.06
C LYS A 38 7.24 4.76 -8.57
N THR A 39 8.44 4.37 -8.16
CA THR A 39 8.81 4.21 -6.74
C THR A 39 9.76 5.31 -6.29
N TYR A 40 9.75 5.59 -4.98
CA TYR A 40 10.69 6.47 -4.31
C TYR A 40 12.05 5.81 -4.09
N ASP A 41 13.09 6.61 -3.89
CA ASP A 41 14.48 6.14 -4.06
C ASP A 41 15.00 5.34 -2.87
N ARG A 42 14.54 5.69 -1.67
CA ARG A 42 14.88 4.96 -0.44
C ARG A 42 14.26 3.58 -0.29
N LEU A 43 13.41 3.17 -1.23
CA LEU A 43 12.65 1.92 -1.13
C LEU A 43 13.59 0.72 -0.97
N HIS A 44 13.25 -0.13 -0.02
CA HIS A 44 13.82 -1.46 0.14
C HIS A 44 12.69 -2.49 0.15
N LEU A 45 12.99 -3.71 -0.26
CA LEU A 45 12.04 -4.81 -0.13
C LEU A 45 11.68 -5.05 1.33
N HIS A 46 10.39 -5.22 1.56
CA HIS A 46 9.82 -5.48 2.89
C HIS A 46 10.00 -6.94 3.34
N LEU A 47 10.17 -7.85 2.38
CA LEU A 47 10.42 -9.25 2.62
C LEU A 47 11.90 -9.58 2.42
N SER A 48 12.37 -10.62 3.10
CA SER A 48 13.73 -11.10 2.92
C SER A 48 13.94 -11.68 1.51
N LYS A 49 15.18 -11.58 1.00
CA LYS A 49 15.56 -11.97 -0.37
C LYS A 49 15.13 -13.39 -0.75
N GLU A 50 15.17 -14.34 0.19
CA GLU A 50 14.72 -15.73 0.00
C GLU A 50 13.25 -15.87 -0.42
N PHE A 51 12.41 -14.87 -0.14
CA PHE A 51 11.00 -14.82 -0.53
C PHE A 51 10.75 -13.95 -1.75
N CYS A 52 11.80 -13.37 -2.34
CA CYS A 52 11.71 -12.37 -3.41
C CYS A 52 12.47 -12.79 -4.68
N SER A 53 12.89 -14.05 -4.81
CA SER A 53 13.47 -14.57 -6.05
C SER A 53 12.39 -14.99 -7.03
N LEU A 54 12.57 -14.65 -8.30
CA LEU A 54 11.82 -15.22 -9.41
C LEU A 54 12.28 -16.67 -9.70
N PRO A 55 11.43 -17.48 -10.35
CA PRO A 55 11.72 -18.88 -10.65
C PRO A 55 13.08 -19.06 -11.35
N PHE A 56 13.82 -20.09 -10.96
CA PHE A 56 15.10 -20.51 -11.54
C PHE A 56 16.29 -19.55 -11.35
N MET A 57 16.12 -18.43 -10.64
CA MET A 57 17.22 -17.49 -10.40
C MET A 57 17.17 -16.94 -8.98
N PRO A 58 17.80 -17.62 -7.99
CA PRO A 58 17.90 -17.09 -6.64
C PRO A 58 18.74 -15.80 -6.59
N HIS A 59 18.55 -15.01 -5.53
CA HIS A 59 19.44 -13.88 -5.25
C HIS A 59 20.84 -14.35 -4.89
N ALA A 60 21.86 -13.53 -5.16
CA ALA A 60 23.23 -13.85 -4.78
C ALA A 60 23.37 -14.00 -3.26
N THR A 61 24.32 -14.84 -2.82
CA THR A 61 24.60 -15.05 -1.39
C THR A 61 25.08 -13.76 -0.73
N SER A 62 25.85 -12.94 -1.45
CA SER A 62 26.34 -11.63 -1.04
C SER A 62 25.26 -10.54 -0.93
N SER A 63 24.11 -10.71 -1.59
CA SER A 63 23.04 -9.70 -1.54
C SER A 63 22.52 -9.47 -0.11
N PRO A 64 22.14 -8.24 0.27
CA PRO A 64 21.58 -7.95 1.58
C PRO A 64 20.28 -8.73 1.81
N LYS A 65 19.96 -8.98 3.09
CA LYS A 65 18.73 -9.70 3.46
C LYS A 65 17.48 -8.99 2.94
N TYR A 66 17.47 -7.66 2.95
CA TYR A 66 16.39 -6.83 2.40
C TYR A 66 16.97 -5.95 1.29
N LEU A 67 16.60 -6.25 0.04
CA LEU A 67 17.21 -5.62 -1.14
C LEU A 67 16.80 -4.15 -1.27
N PRO A 68 17.76 -3.23 -1.48
CA PRO A 68 17.47 -1.89 -1.99
C PRO A 68 16.79 -1.95 -3.36
N LYS A 69 15.99 -0.94 -3.68
CA LYS A 69 15.33 -0.77 -4.99
C LYS A 69 16.28 -0.98 -6.17
N ILE A 70 17.48 -0.39 -6.11
CA ILE A 70 18.44 -0.45 -7.21
C ILE A 70 18.94 -1.86 -7.48
N GLU A 71 19.27 -2.63 -6.43
CA GLU A 71 19.70 -4.01 -6.56
C GLU A 71 18.57 -4.92 -7.05
N PHE A 72 17.33 -4.66 -6.60
CA PHE A 72 16.18 -5.40 -7.12
C PHE A 72 15.91 -5.12 -8.59
N ILE A 73 16.07 -3.87 -9.05
CA ILE A 73 15.97 -3.53 -10.48
C ILE A 73 17.05 -4.23 -11.30
N GLN A 74 18.30 -4.22 -10.82
CA GLN A 74 19.42 -4.93 -11.46
C GLN A 74 19.15 -6.43 -11.56
N TYR A 75 18.60 -7.03 -10.50
CA TYR A 75 18.17 -8.42 -10.50
C TYR A 75 17.11 -8.71 -11.58
N LEU A 76 16.11 -7.84 -11.74
CA LEU A 76 15.08 -8.00 -12.76
C LEU A 76 15.64 -7.83 -14.19
N ASP A 77 16.57 -6.89 -14.38
CA ASP A 77 17.23 -6.69 -15.68
C ASP A 77 18.09 -7.89 -16.06
N GLY A 78 18.89 -8.40 -15.11
CA GLY A 78 19.65 -9.63 -15.30
C GLY A 78 18.76 -10.86 -15.54
N TYR A 79 17.55 -10.90 -14.95
CA TYR A 79 16.58 -11.97 -15.19
C TYR A 79 16.08 -11.96 -16.63
N VAL A 80 15.72 -10.78 -17.14
CA VAL A 80 15.26 -10.60 -18.53
C VAL A 80 16.34 -11.03 -19.52
N GLU A 81 17.59 -10.64 -19.27
CA GLU A 81 18.74 -11.02 -20.10
C GLU A 81 19.02 -12.53 -20.03
N HIS A 82 19.11 -13.11 -18.82
CA HIS A 82 19.43 -14.52 -18.61
C HIS A 82 18.44 -15.48 -19.29
N PHE A 83 17.15 -15.15 -19.27
CA PHE A 83 16.10 -15.97 -19.89
C PHE A 83 15.72 -15.51 -21.32
N ASN A 84 16.49 -14.59 -21.91
CA ASN A 84 16.28 -14.05 -23.26
C ASN A 84 14.84 -13.60 -23.50
N ILE A 85 14.25 -12.90 -22.52
CA ILE A 85 12.89 -12.40 -22.59
C ILE A 85 12.90 -11.12 -23.42
N LYS A 86 12.08 -11.05 -24.46
CA LYS A 86 12.01 -9.90 -25.39
C LYS A 86 10.62 -9.29 -25.39
N PRO A 87 10.27 -8.43 -24.42
CA PRO A 87 9.00 -7.73 -24.45
C PRO A 87 8.92 -6.76 -25.61
N LYS A 88 7.74 -6.70 -26.24
CA LYS A 88 7.40 -5.62 -27.15
C LYS A 88 6.91 -4.43 -26.30
N PHE A 89 7.78 -3.44 -26.14
CA PHE A 89 7.48 -2.21 -25.42
C PHE A 89 6.54 -1.30 -26.22
N GLN A 90 5.99 -0.29 -25.54
CA GLN A 90 5.05 0.67 -26.13
C GLN A 90 3.85 0.03 -26.83
N ASN A 91 3.42 -1.15 -26.38
CA ASN A 91 2.31 -1.91 -26.93
C ASN A 91 1.18 -2.02 -25.90
N CYS A 92 0.16 -1.18 -26.04
CA CYS A 92 -0.99 -1.15 -25.16
C CYS A 92 -2.06 -2.13 -25.66
N VAL A 93 -2.34 -3.18 -24.88
CA VAL A 93 -3.48 -4.06 -25.15
C VAL A 93 -4.77 -3.34 -24.81
N GLU A 94 -5.62 -3.12 -25.83
CA GLU A 94 -6.88 -2.38 -25.68
C GLU A 94 -8.09 -3.31 -25.55
N LEU A 95 -8.02 -4.49 -26.17
CA LEU A 95 -9.12 -5.43 -26.25
C LEU A 95 -8.58 -6.85 -26.30
N ALA A 96 -9.23 -7.76 -25.57
CA ALA A 96 -9.01 -9.18 -25.69
C ALA A 96 -10.34 -9.93 -25.56
N PHE A 97 -10.59 -10.89 -26.45
CA PHE A 97 -11.79 -11.74 -26.39
C PHE A 97 -11.48 -13.14 -26.89
N TYR A 98 -12.21 -14.12 -26.35
CA TYR A 98 -12.10 -15.50 -26.78
C TYR A 98 -13.02 -15.76 -27.96
N ASN A 99 -12.47 -16.27 -29.06
CA ASN A 99 -13.24 -16.71 -30.21
C ASN A 99 -13.52 -18.21 -30.07
N ASN A 100 -14.79 -18.56 -29.87
CA ASN A 100 -15.23 -19.94 -29.65
C ASN A 100 -15.04 -20.83 -30.89
N ASP A 101 -15.26 -20.29 -32.09
CA ASP A 101 -15.15 -21.07 -33.34
C ASP A 101 -13.71 -21.51 -33.59
N LYS A 102 -12.75 -20.58 -33.39
CA LYS A 102 -11.32 -20.81 -33.58
C LYS A 102 -10.64 -21.37 -32.32
N LYS A 103 -11.35 -21.42 -31.19
CA LYS A 103 -10.84 -21.80 -29.86
C LYS A 103 -9.56 -21.07 -29.45
N LYS A 104 -9.45 -19.78 -29.82
CA LYS A 104 -8.27 -18.93 -29.55
C LYS A 104 -8.68 -17.58 -28.98
N TRP A 105 -7.79 -17.01 -28.18
CA TRP A 105 -7.85 -15.61 -27.80
C TRP A 105 -7.43 -14.73 -28.96
N ASN A 106 -8.21 -13.67 -29.23
CA ASN A 106 -7.79 -12.56 -30.07
C ASN A 106 -7.46 -11.37 -29.17
N VAL A 107 -6.29 -10.77 -29.38
CA VAL A 107 -5.78 -9.65 -28.60
C VAL A 107 -5.42 -8.52 -29.54
N LYS A 108 -5.99 -7.35 -29.31
CA LYS A 108 -5.72 -6.12 -30.05
C LYS A 108 -4.73 -5.27 -29.26
N SER A 109 -3.57 -5.02 -29.85
CA SER A 109 -2.52 -4.15 -29.32
C SER A 109 -2.41 -2.90 -30.16
N ARG A 110 -2.26 -1.73 -29.51
CA ARG A 110 -1.90 -0.48 -30.16
C ARG A 110 -0.48 -0.08 -29.79
N HIS A 111 0.35 0.23 -30.78
CA HIS A 111 1.62 0.86 -30.51
C HIS A 111 1.39 2.32 -30.05
N VAL A 112 1.90 2.68 -28.87
CA VAL A 112 1.57 3.93 -28.17
C VAL A 112 2.05 5.15 -28.95
N ALA A 113 3.23 5.09 -29.58
CA ALA A 113 3.80 6.22 -30.29
C ALA A 113 3.28 6.38 -31.73
N SER A 114 3.16 5.28 -32.49
CA SER A 114 2.73 5.32 -33.90
C SER A 114 1.21 5.22 -34.08
N GLY A 115 0.47 4.73 -33.09
CA GLY A 115 -0.96 4.43 -33.22
C GLY A 115 -1.26 3.17 -34.04
N GLU A 116 -0.24 2.47 -34.53
CA GLU A 116 -0.41 1.25 -35.32
C GLU A 116 -1.07 0.14 -34.52
N MET A 117 -1.96 -0.60 -35.19
CA MET A 117 -2.74 -1.66 -34.58
C MET A 117 -2.22 -3.03 -35.02
N GLU A 118 -1.96 -3.90 -34.05
CA GLU A 118 -1.58 -5.30 -34.28
C GLU A 118 -2.58 -6.24 -33.61
N TRP A 119 -2.93 -7.33 -34.33
CA TRP A 119 -3.77 -8.40 -33.80
C TRP A 119 -2.95 -9.66 -33.55
N TYR A 120 -3.18 -10.27 -32.40
CA TYR A 120 -2.57 -11.53 -31.99
C TYR A 120 -3.64 -12.59 -31.79
N ALA A 121 -3.39 -13.80 -32.29
CA ALA A 121 -4.20 -14.98 -32.01
C ALA A 121 -3.37 -15.99 -31.21
N CYS A 122 -3.84 -16.40 -30.04
CA CYS A 122 -3.10 -17.31 -29.15
C CYS A 122 -4.01 -18.30 -28.43
N ASP A 123 -3.46 -19.46 -28.04
CA ASP A 123 -4.22 -20.49 -27.33
C ASP A 123 -4.45 -20.10 -25.85
N PHE A 124 -3.49 -19.38 -25.27
CA PHE A 124 -3.53 -18.94 -23.88
C PHE A 124 -3.29 -17.44 -23.78
N LEU A 125 -4.10 -16.76 -22.95
CA LEU A 125 -3.91 -15.37 -22.57
C LEU A 125 -3.56 -15.30 -21.09
N ILE A 126 -2.45 -14.61 -20.79
CA ILE A 126 -1.95 -14.43 -19.43
C ILE A 126 -1.96 -12.94 -19.14
N LEU A 127 -2.73 -12.54 -18.13
CA LEU A 127 -2.83 -11.16 -17.66
C LEU A 127 -1.87 -10.98 -16.47
N SER A 128 -0.85 -10.16 -16.67
CA SER A 128 0.14 -9.77 -15.66
C SER A 128 0.10 -8.27 -15.38
N THR A 129 -1.02 -7.62 -15.69
CA THR A 129 -1.33 -6.24 -15.35
C THR A 129 -1.61 -6.14 -13.85
N GLN A 130 -0.69 -5.53 -13.09
CA GLN A 130 -0.87 -5.39 -11.64
C GLN A 130 -1.95 -4.35 -11.30
N LYS A 131 -2.67 -4.59 -10.19
CA LYS A 131 -3.75 -3.71 -9.68
C LYS A 131 -3.28 -2.31 -9.26
N ASN A 132 -1.97 -2.10 -9.07
CA ASN A 132 -1.38 -0.86 -8.56
C ASN A 132 -0.75 0.02 -9.66
N ASN A 133 -1.15 -0.13 -10.92
CA ASN A 133 -0.45 0.53 -12.02
C ASN A 133 -0.78 2.03 -12.15
N GLU A 134 -1.89 2.47 -11.58
CA GLU A 134 -2.34 3.86 -11.67
C GLU A 134 -2.53 4.45 -10.28
N GLY A 135 -1.96 5.65 -10.07
CA GLY A 135 -2.17 6.39 -8.84
C GLY A 135 -3.62 6.85 -8.74
N TYR A 136 -4.20 6.70 -7.55
CA TYR A 136 -5.57 7.14 -7.30
C TYR A 136 -5.56 8.25 -6.26
N ILE A 137 -5.92 9.46 -6.69
CA ILE A 137 -6.21 10.58 -5.80
C ILE A 137 -7.73 10.69 -5.71
N PRO A 138 -8.35 10.35 -4.57
CA PRO A 138 -9.80 10.46 -4.42
C PRO A 138 -10.23 11.92 -4.53
N LYS A 139 -11.43 12.17 -5.05
CA LYS A 139 -12.06 13.49 -4.96
C LYS A 139 -12.30 13.82 -3.49
N VAL A 140 -11.73 14.92 -3.04
CA VAL A 140 -11.94 15.48 -1.70
C VAL A 140 -12.68 16.80 -1.86
N VAL A 141 -13.78 16.98 -1.15
CA VAL A 141 -14.58 18.21 -1.23
C VAL A 141 -13.73 19.39 -0.74
N GLY A 142 -13.66 20.47 -1.54
CA GLY A 142 -12.88 21.66 -1.20
C GLY A 142 -11.39 21.60 -1.57
N ILE A 143 -10.92 20.47 -2.13
CA ILE A 143 -9.51 20.30 -2.51
C ILE A 143 -9.08 21.27 -3.62
N GLU A 144 -10.02 21.70 -4.45
CA GLU A 144 -9.82 22.72 -5.50
C GLU A 144 -9.41 24.08 -4.95
N ASN A 145 -9.70 24.37 -3.67
CA ASN A 145 -9.30 25.61 -3.00
C ASN A 145 -7.92 25.49 -2.33
N PHE A 146 -7.30 24.30 -2.37
CA PHE A 146 -5.97 24.10 -1.81
C PHE A 146 -4.91 24.58 -2.80
N ASN A 147 -4.24 25.69 -2.46
CA ASN A 147 -3.20 26.29 -3.30
C ASN A 147 -1.83 25.60 -3.22
N GLY A 148 -1.71 24.50 -2.47
CA GLY A 148 -0.48 23.74 -2.34
C GLY A 148 -0.35 22.62 -3.36
N GLU A 149 0.84 22.00 -3.42
CA GLU A 149 1.08 20.86 -4.28
C GLU A 149 0.36 19.60 -3.76
N ILE A 150 -0.32 18.89 -4.66
CA ILE A 150 -0.97 17.61 -4.39
C ILE A 150 -0.38 16.57 -5.34
N ILE A 151 0.24 15.53 -4.80
CA ILE A 151 0.81 14.43 -5.57
C ILE A 151 0.37 13.08 -5.01
N HIS A 152 0.32 12.06 -5.86
CA HIS A 152 0.19 10.68 -5.42
C HIS A 152 1.56 10.12 -5.02
N SER A 153 1.57 9.08 -4.17
CA SER A 153 2.81 8.42 -3.71
C SER A 153 3.71 7.92 -4.85
N SER A 154 3.15 7.63 -6.03
CA SER A 154 3.89 7.20 -7.23
C SER A 154 4.78 8.27 -7.84
N ASP A 155 4.49 9.55 -7.56
CA ASP A 155 5.24 10.70 -8.07
C ASP A 155 6.21 11.26 -7.01
N TYR A 156 6.18 10.74 -5.78
CA TYR A 156 7.17 11.03 -4.75
C TYR A 156 8.52 10.33 -5.05
N LYS A 157 9.63 11.03 -4.83
CA LYS A 157 10.99 10.50 -5.00
C LYS A 157 11.81 10.52 -3.72
N PHE A 158 11.95 11.68 -3.09
CA PHE A 158 12.65 11.87 -1.82
C PHE A 158 12.23 13.20 -1.19
N GLY A 159 12.51 13.35 0.12
CA GLY A 159 11.93 14.42 0.95
C GLY A 159 12.56 15.80 0.80
N GLU A 160 13.76 15.91 0.22
CA GLU A 160 14.55 17.15 0.19
C GLU A 160 13.79 18.34 -0.43
N LYS A 161 13.02 18.12 -1.50
CA LYS A 161 12.16 19.14 -2.16
C LYS A 161 11.14 19.79 -1.19
N TYR A 162 10.84 19.11 -0.09
CA TYR A 162 9.84 19.51 0.89
C TYR A 162 10.41 20.01 2.21
N LYS A 163 11.75 20.15 2.30
CA LYS A 163 12.41 20.67 3.48
C LYS A 163 11.74 21.95 4.01
N ASP A 164 11.54 22.00 5.32
CA ASP A 164 10.86 23.08 6.07
C ASP A 164 9.38 23.32 5.68
N LYS A 165 8.80 22.55 4.74
CA LYS A 165 7.38 22.66 4.38
C LYS A 165 6.50 21.88 5.37
N LYS A 166 5.24 22.30 5.46
CA LYS A 166 4.16 21.55 6.11
C LYS A 166 3.61 20.53 5.13
N VAL A 167 3.74 19.25 5.44
CA VAL A 167 3.34 18.16 4.53
C VAL A 167 2.36 17.24 5.24
N LEU A 168 1.20 17.02 4.63
CA LEU A 168 0.21 16.06 5.08
C LEU A 168 0.26 14.81 4.20
N VAL A 169 0.61 13.68 4.79
CA VAL A 169 0.54 12.36 4.15
C VAL A 169 -0.82 11.74 4.43
N VAL A 170 -1.60 11.50 3.37
CA VAL A 170 -2.93 10.90 3.51
C VAL A 170 -2.84 9.40 3.34
N GLY A 171 -3.01 8.66 4.45
CA GLY A 171 -3.06 7.20 4.47
C GLY A 171 -1.84 6.56 5.13
N LEU A 172 -2.11 5.70 6.12
CA LEU A 172 -1.10 4.93 6.87
C LEU A 172 -0.77 3.59 6.19
N GLY A 173 -0.57 3.58 4.87
CA GLY A 173 -0.08 2.41 4.15
C GLY A 173 1.44 2.25 4.28
N ASN A 174 2.00 1.18 3.70
CA ASN A 174 3.45 1.00 3.61
C ASN A 174 4.15 2.22 2.98
N SER A 175 3.66 2.69 1.82
CA SER A 175 4.19 3.89 1.17
C SER A 175 3.99 5.15 2.00
N GLY A 176 2.80 5.36 2.59
CA GLY A 176 2.53 6.54 3.40
C GLY A 176 3.42 6.65 4.64
N MET A 177 3.62 5.53 5.35
CA MET A 177 4.50 5.49 6.52
C MET A 177 5.96 5.76 6.15
N GLU A 178 6.45 5.18 5.05
CA GLU A 178 7.83 5.38 4.62
C GLU A 178 8.08 6.79 4.08
N ILE A 179 7.12 7.36 3.35
CA ILE A 179 7.17 8.76 2.89
C ILE A 179 7.13 9.73 4.08
N ALA A 180 6.26 9.50 5.07
CA ALA A 180 6.21 10.34 6.27
C ALA A 180 7.53 10.30 7.06
N PHE A 181 8.12 9.11 7.18
CA PHE A 181 9.44 8.93 7.79
C PHE A 181 10.54 9.68 7.03
N ASP A 182 10.52 9.61 5.69
CA ASP A 182 11.47 10.31 4.84
C ASP A 182 11.36 11.82 4.95
N LEU A 183 10.15 12.36 4.80
CA LEU A 183 9.88 13.79 4.95
C LEU A 183 10.38 14.32 6.30
N SER A 184 10.10 13.61 7.39
CA SER A 184 10.57 14.01 8.71
C SER A 184 12.10 13.97 8.83
N ASN A 185 12.78 12.98 8.22
CA ASN A 185 14.25 12.94 8.18
C ASN A 185 14.86 14.11 7.39
N TYR A 186 14.15 14.62 6.39
CA TYR A 186 14.56 15.81 5.62
C TYR A 186 14.15 17.14 6.26
N GLY A 187 13.63 17.13 7.50
CA GLY A 187 13.27 18.35 8.24
C GLY A 187 11.90 18.93 7.85
N CYS A 188 11.02 18.16 7.22
CA CYS A 188 9.67 18.62 6.91
C CYS A 188 8.78 18.57 8.16
N HIS A 189 7.89 19.55 8.32
CA HIS A 189 6.83 19.52 9.33
C HIS A 189 5.74 18.52 8.89
N THR A 190 5.94 17.26 9.24
CA THR A 190 5.20 16.14 8.67
C THR A 190 4.00 15.77 9.53
N SER A 191 2.87 15.52 8.87
CA SER A 191 1.65 15.01 9.47
C SER A 191 1.14 13.80 8.69
N ILE A 192 0.51 12.84 9.35
CA ILE A 192 -0.07 11.66 8.70
C ILE A 192 -1.52 11.41 9.11
N VAL A 193 -2.38 11.12 8.14
CA VAL A 193 -3.79 10.77 8.38
C VAL A 193 -3.96 9.26 8.46
N VAL A 194 -4.50 8.79 9.58
CA VAL A 194 -4.81 7.39 9.86
C VAL A 194 -6.33 7.20 9.83
N ARG A 195 -6.83 6.49 8.82
CA ARG A 195 -8.28 6.28 8.63
C ARG A 195 -8.79 4.94 9.12
N SER A 196 -7.99 3.90 9.01
CA SER A 196 -8.44 2.54 9.30
C SER A 196 -7.45 1.85 10.20
N PRO A 197 -7.92 0.94 11.07
CA PRO A 197 -7.02 0.14 11.88
C PRO A 197 -6.01 -0.61 11.04
N ILE A 198 -4.74 -0.61 11.45
CA ILE A 198 -3.67 -1.31 10.77
C ILE A 198 -2.67 -1.93 11.74
N HIS A 199 -2.13 -3.09 11.36
CA HIS A 199 -1.02 -3.71 12.06
C HIS A 199 0.29 -3.07 11.61
N VAL A 200 1.15 -2.76 12.57
CA VAL A 200 2.52 -2.26 12.32
C VAL A 200 3.50 -3.29 12.83
N LEU A 201 4.41 -3.74 11.95
CA LEU A 201 5.39 -4.79 12.21
C LEU A 201 6.78 -4.35 11.76
N THR A 202 7.84 -4.96 12.28
CA THR A 202 9.17 -4.85 11.65
C THR A 202 9.35 -5.91 10.57
N ARG A 203 10.39 -5.77 9.74
CA ARG A 203 10.72 -6.79 8.72
C ARG A 203 11.03 -8.14 9.35
N GLU A 204 11.68 -8.15 10.51
CA GLU A 204 12.03 -9.35 11.28
C GLU A 204 10.77 -10.08 11.77
N MET A 205 9.78 -9.34 12.27
CA MET A 205 8.50 -9.93 12.70
C MET A 205 7.79 -10.61 11.52
N VAL A 206 7.78 -9.98 10.35
CA VAL A 206 7.19 -10.58 9.15
C VAL A 206 7.95 -11.83 8.71
N HIS A 207 9.29 -11.78 8.70
CA HIS A 207 10.12 -12.94 8.39
C HIS A 207 9.87 -14.11 9.36
N ILE A 208 9.85 -13.85 10.67
CA ILE A 208 9.49 -14.86 11.68
C ILE A 208 8.11 -15.43 11.40
N GLY A 209 7.10 -14.58 11.18
CA GLY A 209 5.74 -15.02 10.90
C GLY A 209 5.66 -15.90 9.66
N MET A 210 6.34 -15.53 8.57
CA MET A 210 6.40 -16.32 7.35
C MET A 210 7.09 -17.67 7.53
N VAL A 211 8.15 -17.74 8.34
CA VAL A 211 8.79 -19.02 8.68
C VAL A 211 7.86 -19.88 9.53
N LEU A 212 7.23 -19.31 10.56
CA LEU A 212 6.30 -20.03 11.43
C LEU A 212 5.09 -20.57 10.69
N LEU A 213 4.57 -19.87 9.67
CA LEU A 213 3.45 -20.33 8.85
C LEU A 213 3.73 -21.65 8.10
N LYS A 214 4.99 -22.07 7.97
CA LYS A 214 5.35 -23.38 7.41
C LYS A 214 5.07 -24.54 8.38
N TYR A 215 4.98 -24.25 9.68
CA TYR A 215 4.94 -25.27 10.74
C TYR A 215 3.74 -25.12 11.67
N LEU A 216 3.14 -23.93 11.76
CA LEU A 216 2.08 -23.60 12.71
C LEU A 216 0.81 -23.10 12.01
N PRO A 217 -0.38 -23.33 12.60
CA PRO A 217 -1.63 -22.75 12.11
C PRO A 217 -1.61 -21.22 12.11
N LEU A 218 -2.31 -20.62 11.13
CA LEU A 218 -2.42 -19.17 10.95
C LEU A 218 -2.78 -18.40 12.22
N SER A 219 -3.76 -18.89 12.99
CA SER A 219 -4.22 -18.24 14.22
C SER A 219 -3.13 -18.16 15.29
N LEU A 220 -2.32 -19.21 15.43
CA LEU A 220 -1.23 -19.25 16.39
C LEU A 220 -0.10 -18.29 15.99
N VAL A 221 0.24 -18.26 14.70
CA VAL A 221 1.23 -17.29 14.17
C VAL A 221 0.77 -15.86 14.43
N ASP A 222 -0.49 -15.54 14.13
CA ASP A 222 -1.05 -14.22 14.39
C ASP A 222 -0.97 -13.83 15.87
N ILE A 223 -1.29 -14.73 16.80
CA ILE A 223 -1.18 -14.49 18.25
C ILE A 223 0.28 -14.16 18.63
N VAL A 224 1.24 -14.96 18.15
CA VAL A 224 2.66 -14.77 18.45
C VAL A 224 3.13 -13.42 17.92
N ILE A 225 2.82 -13.09 16.67
CA ILE A 225 3.28 -11.86 16.03
C ILE A 225 2.64 -10.62 16.65
N VAL A 226 1.36 -10.66 17.00
CA VAL A 226 0.68 -9.56 17.72
C VAL A 226 1.32 -9.34 19.09
N LYS A 227 1.67 -10.39 19.84
CA LYS A 227 2.35 -10.25 21.13
C LYS A 227 3.74 -9.63 20.98
N ILE A 228 4.53 -10.07 19.99
CA ILE A 228 5.86 -9.51 19.71
C ILE A 228 5.74 -8.03 19.31
N ALA A 229 4.77 -7.68 18.46
CA ALA A 229 4.50 -6.31 18.06
C ALA A 229 4.10 -5.44 19.25
N LYS A 230 3.20 -5.92 20.12
CA LYS A 230 2.79 -5.21 21.34
C LYS A 230 3.96 -5.00 22.30
N PHE A 231 4.86 -5.98 22.43
CA PHE A 231 6.07 -5.82 23.24
C PHE A 231 7.02 -4.75 22.67
N LYS A 232 7.21 -4.73 21.34
CA LYS A 232 8.11 -3.78 20.68
C LYS A 232 7.56 -2.34 20.63
N PHE A 233 6.28 -2.21 20.29
CA PHE A 233 5.67 -0.91 20.00
C PHE A 233 4.74 -0.41 21.11
N GLY A 234 4.36 -1.23 22.09
CA GLY A 234 3.37 -0.87 23.09
C GLY A 234 1.95 -0.78 22.51
N ASN A 235 1.10 0.01 23.16
CA ASN A 235 -0.26 0.27 22.69
C ASN A 235 -0.28 1.41 21.66
N LEU A 236 -0.24 1.05 20.38
CA LEU A 236 -0.22 2.04 19.29
C LEU A 236 -1.54 2.81 19.14
N ALA A 237 -2.64 2.35 19.75
CA ALA A 237 -3.90 3.08 19.76
C ALA A 237 -3.80 4.42 20.53
N GLU A 238 -2.92 4.51 21.53
CA GLU A 238 -2.62 5.76 22.26
C GLU A 238 -1.96 6.82 21.37
N PHE A 239 -1.41 6.40 20.22
CA PHE A 239 -0.77 7.26 19.23
C PHE A 239 -1.61 7.34 17.93
N GLY A 240 -2.92 7.18 18.04
CA GLY A 240 -3.87 7.32 16.92
C GLY A 240 -3.78 6.24 15.83
N ILE A 241 -3.12 5.11 16.13
CA ILE A 241 -3.00 3.97 15.21
C ILE A 241 -3.72 2.77 15.84
N PRO A 242 -5.03 2.59 15.64
CA PRO A 242 -5.74 1.42 16.16
C PRO A 242 -5.32 0.14 15.41
N GLN A 243 -5.31 -1.00 16.09
CA GLN A 243 -5.04 -2.31 15.47
C GLN A 243 -6.35 -3.04 15.11
N PRO A 244 -6.40 -3.79 14.00
CA PRO A 244 -7.51 -4.69 13.71
C PRO A 244 -7.64 -5.80 14.76
N GLU A 245 -8.86 -6.26 15.00
CA GLU A 245 -9.14 -7.41 15.90
C GLU A 245 -8.53 -8.72 15.39
N LYS A 246 -8.58 -8.95 14.06
CA LYS A 246 -7.91 -10.08 13.41
C LYS A 246 -6.41 -9.81 13.29
N GLY A 247 -5.59 -10.84 13.43
CA GLY A 247 -4.14 -10.72 13.30
C GLY A 247 -3.66 -10.36 11.89
N PRO A 248 -2.40 -9.93 11.75
CA PRO A 248 -1.86 -9.35 10.52
C PRO A 248 -1.94 -10.27 9.30
N PHE A 249 -1.67 -11.57 9.46
CA PHE A 249 -1.72 -12.53 8.37
C PHE A 249 -3.17 -12.90 8.01
N SER A 250 -4.05 -13.04 9.00
CA SER A 250 -5.49 -13.22 8.76
C SER A 250 -6.11 -12.03 8.03
N VAL A 251 -5.74 -10.80 8.39
CA VAL A 251 -6.20 -9.58 7.69
C VAL A 251 -5.70 -9.57 6.25
N LYS A 252 -4.44 -9.96 6.01
CA LYS A 252 -3.88 -10.05 4.65
C LYS A 252 -4.66 -11.03 3.77
N ILE A 253 -4.97 -12.21 4.29
CA ILE A 253 -5.69 -13.25 3.55
C ILE A 253 -7.15 -12.83 3.28
N SER A 254 -7.83 -12.28 4.29
CA SER A 254 -9.27 -11.98 4.19
C SER A 254 -9.60 -10.65 3.50
N LYS A 255 -8.76 -9.62 3.65
CA LYS A 255 -9.01 -8.27 3.13
C LYS A 255 -7.99 -7.81 2.08
N GLY A 256 -6.91 -8.55 1.87
CA GLY A 256 -5.80 -8.16 0.99
C GLY A 256 -4.87 -7.10 1.58
N THR A 257 -5.19 -6.53 2.75
CA THR A 257 -4.40 -5.48 3.42
C THR A 257 -3.18 -6.07 4.12
N SER A 258 -1.98 -5.65 3.70
CA SER A 258 -0.74 -6.03 4.38
C SER A 258 -0.54 -5.19 5.65
N PRO A 259 0.16 -5.71 6.67
CA PRO A 259 0.69 -4.86 7.74
C PRO A 259 1.65 -3.80 7.17
N VAL A 260 1.76 -2.69 7.87
CA VAL A 260 2.78 -1.67 7.62
C VAL A 260 4.09 -2.14 8.21
N ILE A 261 5.16 -2.02 7.43
CA ILE A 261 6.50 -2.31 7.87
C ILE A 261 7.11 -1.02 8.38
N ASP A 262 7.28 -0.94 9.70
CA ASP A 262 7.94 0.21 10.32
C ASP A 262 9.44 0.16 10.06
N VAL A 263 9.95 1.28 9.54
CA VAL A 263 11.38 1.52 9.30
C VAL A 263 11.91 2.67 10.17
N GLY A 264 11.16 3.07 11.21
CA GLY A 264 11.52 4.13 12.17
C GLY A 264 10.46 5.22 12.33
N ALA A 265 9.36 5.16 11.58
CA ALA A 265 8.29 6.14 11.64
C ALA A 265 7.57 6.15 12.99
N ILE A 266 7.36 4.98 13.59
CA ILE A 266 6.68 4.86 14.89
C ILE A 266 7.44 5.61 15.98
N VAL A 267 8.78 5.56 15.98
CA VAL A 267 9.59 6.31 16.96
C VAL A 267 9.34 7.81 16.80
N LYS A 268 9.33 8.32 15.57
CA LYS A 268 9.05 9.73 15.30
C LYS A 268 7.63 10.16 15.63
N ILE A 269 6.64 9.29 15.44
CA ILE A 269 5.26 9.55 15.85
C ILE A 269 5.18 9.67 17.38
N LYS A 270 5.87 8.79 18.11
CA LYS A 270 5.91 8.84 19.59
C LYS A 270 6.64 10.07 20.14
N LEU A 271 7.63 10.57 19.41
CA LEU A 271 8.36 11.81 19.74
C LEU A 271 7.65 13.08 19.22
N GLU A 272 6.45 12.95 18.65
CA GLU A 272 5.67 14.04 18.03
C GLU A 272 6.38 14.78 16.88
N GLU A 273 7.48 14.22 16.36
CA GLU A 273 8.18 14.71 15.15
C GLU A 273 7.35 14.46 13.87
N ILE A 274 6.48 13.45 13.90
CA ILE A 274 5.43 13.24 12.90
C ILE A 274 4.09 13.34 13.64
N LYS A 275 3.32 14.37 13.33
CA LYS A 275 1.96 14.51 13.89
C LYS A 275 1.05 13.49 13.26
N HIS A 276 0.18 12.88 14.05
CA HIS A 276 -0.82 11.95 13.55
C HIS A 276 -2.21 12.58 13.71
N TYR A 277 -3.05 12.39 12.70
CA TYR A 277 -4.45 12.78 12.73
C TYR A 277 -5.28 11.54 12.45
N SER A 278 -6.24 11.28 13.33
CA SER A 278 -7.24 10.24 13.07
C SER A 278 -8.28 10.79 12.09
N SER A 279 -8.69 9.98 11.11
CA SER A 279 -9.91 10.28 10.35
C SER A 279 -11.10 10.16 11.29
N ILE A 280 -11.94 11.16 11.39
CA ILE A 280 -13.11 11.06 12.25
C ILE A 280 -14.12 10.04 11.70
N PHE A 281 -14.11 9.83 10.37
CA PHE A 281 -15.04 8.96 9.65
C PHE A 281 -14.36 7.79 8.92
N PHE A 282 -15.04 6.64 8.88
CA PHE A 282 -14.82 5.55 7.94
C PHE A 282 -15.39 5.89 6.55
N ASP A 283 -15.06 5.07 5.53
CA ASP A 283 -15.53 5.25 4.15
C ASP A 283 -17.06 5.18 3.99
N ASP A 284 -17.76 4.52 4.93
CA ASP A 284 -19.22 4.43 4.95
C ASP A 284 -19.89 5.60 5.71
N GLY A 285 -19.11 6.62 6.09
CA GLY A 285 -19.59 7.78 6.85
C GLY A 285 -19.81 7.52 8.33
N THR A 286 -19.41 6.37 8.88
CA THR A 286 -19.50 6.10 10.33
C THR A 286 -18.33 6.69 11.09
N LEU A 287 -18.56 7.09 12.35
CA LEU A 287 -17.48 7.57 13.21
C LEU A 287 -16.51 6.44 13.58
N MET A 288 -15.22 6.78 13.63
CA MET A 288 -14.18 5.86 14.10
C MET A 288 -14.34 5.52 15.59
N ASN A 289 -14.67 6.51 16.41
CA ASN A 289 -14.99 6.29 17.82
C ASN A 289 -16.34 5.55 17.94
N LYS A 290 -16.38 4.52 18.79
CA LYS A 290 -17.59 3.73 19.04
C LYS A 290 -18.38 4.30 20.22
N PHE A 291 -19.69 4.07 20.20
CA PHE A 291 -20.56 4.33 21.36
C PHE A 291 -20.02 3.62 22.62
N PRO A 292 -20.01 4.28 23.80
CA PRO A 292 -20.66 5.58 24.12
C PRO A 292 -19.77 6.81 23.92
N ASN A 293 -18.53 6.67 23.45
CA ASN A 293 -17.55 7.78 23.38
C ASN A 293 -17.38 8.35 21.97
N HIS A 294 -18.32 8.07 21.06
CA HIS A 294 -18.28 8.53 19.68
C HIS A 294 -18.52 10.03 19.52
N TRP A 295 -19.21 10.66 20.47
CA TRP A 295 -19.73 12.03 20.37
C TRP A 295 -18.68 13.13 20.55
N LYS A 296 -17.47 12.84 21.04
CA LYS A 296 -16.43 13.85 21.33
C LYS A 296 -15.22 13.71 20.40
N GLY A 297 -14.85 14.80 19.74
CA GLY A 297 -13.64 14.94 18.94
C GLY A 297 -12.60 15.86 19.60
N GLU A 298 -11.51 16.14 18.88
CA GLU A 298 -10.47 17.07 19.32
C GLU A 298 -10.89 18.54 19.11
N ASN A 299 -10.27 19.45 19.85
CA ASN A 299 -10.39 20.90 19.69
C ASN A 299 -11.84 21.43 19.69
N GLY A 300 -12.71 20.87 20.53
CA GLY A 300 -14.09 21.33 20.72
C GLY A 300 -15.06 20.88 19.63
N ILE A 301 -14.68 19.90 18.81
CA ILE A 301 -15.61 19.27 17.86
C ILE A 301 -16.46 18.21 18.57
N TYR A 302 -17.76 18.24 18.29
CA TYR A 302 -18.74 17.30 18.83
C TYR A 302 -19.58 16.68 17.70
N TYR A 303 -20.03 15.44 17.89
CA TYR A 303 -20.80 14.68 16.90
C TYR A 303 -22.09 14.14 17.51
N ALA A 304 -23.23 14.61 17.00
CA ALA A 304 -24.55 14.15 17.43
C ALA A 304 -25.23 13.29 16.36
N GLY A 305 -25.80 12.15 16.75
CA GLY A 305 -26.65 11.32 15.88
C GLY A 305 -25.91 10.28 15.06
N PHE A 306 -24.61 10.10 15.27
CA PHE A 306 -23.78 9.16 14.53
C PHE A 306 -23.72 7.75 15.17
N SER A 307 -24.37 7.54 16.33
CA SER A 307 -24.41 6.24 17.02
C SER A 307 -25.24 5.16 16.31
N LYS A 308 -25.98 5.50 15.24
CA LYS A 308 -26.94 4.61 14.55
C LYS A 308 -28.00 3.98 15.49
N LYS A 309 -28.27 4.60 16.64
CA LYS A 309 -29.26 4.17 17.64
C LYS A 309 -30.61 4.92 17.53
N GLY A 310 -30.86 5.58 16.41
CA GLY A 310 -32.08 6.38 16.20
C GLY A 310 -32.19 7.58 17.15
N ILE A 311 -33.43 8.01 17.44
CA ILE A 311 -33.72 9.17 18.30
C ILE A 311 -33.13 9.02 19.71
N ALA A 312 -33.11 7.81 20.26
CA ALA A 312 -32.52 7.54 21.57
C ALA A 312 -31.00 7.84 21.57
N GLY A 313 -30.29 7.46 20.52
CA GLY A 313 -28.89 7.81 20.33
C GLY A 313 -28.66 9.32 20.23
N ILE A 314 -29.48 10.01 19.43
CA ILE A 314 -29.43 11.47 19.28
C ILE A 314 -29.62 12.17 20.63
N SER A 315 -30.58 11.71 21.44
CA SER A 315 -30.85 12.28 22.76
C SER A 315 -29.67 12.12 23.71
N ILE A 316 -29.04 10.93 23.75
CA ILE A 316 -27.88 10.67 24.60
C ILE A 316 -26.70 11.53 24.16
N ASP A 317 -26.42 11.58 22.86
CA ASP A 317 -25.34 12.38 22.30
C ASP A 317 -25.52 13.86 22.66
N SER A 318 -26.73 14.40 22.47
CA SER A 318 -27.05 15.80 22.75
C SER A 318 -26.81 16.18 24.21
N ILE A 319 -27.27 15.36 25.16
CA ILE A 319 -27.07 15.60 26.60
C ILE A 319 -25.58 15.55 26.94
N THR A 320 -24.88 14.51 26.47
CA THR A 320 -23.47 14.30 26.83
C THR A 320 -22.56 15.40 26.26
N ILE A 321 -22.84 15.86 25.03
CA ILE A 321 -22.15 17.00 24.41
C ILE A 321 -22.34 18.26 25.23
N VAL A 322 -23.58 18.58 25.61
CA VAL A 322 -23.90 19.79 26.37
C VAL A 322 -23.24 19.76 27.75
N ASP A 323 -23.26 18.63 28.44
CA ASP A 323 -22.62 18.50 29.75
C ASP A 323 -21.10 18.67 29.68
N ASP A 324 -20.46 18.18 28.63
CA ASP A 324 -19.04 18.42 28.39
C ASP A 324 -18.73 19.88 28.09
N ILE A 325 -19.53 20.54 27.23
CA ILE A 325 -19.39 21.96 26.92
C ILE A 325 -19.53 22.81 28.19
N LYS A 326 -20.50 22.48 29.07
CA LYS A 326 -20.66 23.16 30.37
C LYS A 326 -19.42 22.99 31.25
N ALA A 327 -18.90 21.76 31.35
CA ALA A 327 -17.70 21.47 32.12
C ALA A 327 -16.47 22.24 31.60
N VAL A 328 -16.31 22.34 30.28
CA VAL A 328 -15.20 23.08 29.64
C VAL A 328 -15.35 24.60 29.79
N ARG A 329 -16.58 25.14 29.68
CA ARG A 329 -16.85 26.57 29.83
C ARG A 329 -16.82 27.06 31.28
N GLY A 330 -16.99 26.16 32.25
CA GLY A 330 -17.11 26.53 33.67
C GLY A 330 -18.48 27.08 34.06
N ASP A 331 -19.49 26.94 33.20
CA ASP A 331 -20.84 27.45 33.44
C ASP A 331 -21.59 26.49 34.38
N LYS A 332 -21.82 26.93 35.63
CA LYS A 332 -22.86 26.37 36.52
C LYS A 332 -24.17 27.11 36.22
N ILE A 333 -25.10 26.47 35.51
CA ILE A 333 -26.50 26.91 35.46
C ILE A 333 -27.27 26.13 36.52
#